data_AF-A0A9D9PUC3-F1
#
_entry.id   AF-A0A9D9PUC3-F1
#
_cell.length_a   1.000
_cell.length_b   1.000
_cell.length_c   1.000
_cell.angle_alpha   90.00
_cell.angle_beta   90.00
_cell.angle_gamma   90.00
#
_symmetry.space_group_name_H-M   'P 1'
#
loop_
_entity.id
_entity.type
_entity.pdbx_description
1 polymer ?
#
loop_
_entity_poly.entity_id
_entity_poly.type
_entity_poly.pdbx_seq_one_letter_code
_entity_poly.pdbx_strand_id
1 'polypeptide(L)'
;MQWNAASDDWHTTKSSVDLRVGGAFSSRMEAKDGSFGFDFAGTYTNVVTNSLLEYSFGDRSARVDFTKAPDGVKVRVEFDAEATHSIEQQQGGWQAILNNFKRHVESRKQS
;
A
#
# COMPACT_ATOMS: atom_id res chain seq x y z
N MET A 1 -9.95 8.21 4.02
CA MET A 1 -9.39 7.32 2.99
C MET A 1 -10.22 6.05 2.93
N GLN A 2 -10.61 5.56 1.74
CA GLN A 2 -11.61 4.49 1.60
C GLN A 2 -11.06 3.11 1.21
N TRP A 3 -9.77 2.99 0.86
CA TRP A 3 -9.23 1.76 0.28
C TRP A 3 -7.99 1.19 1.01
N ASN A 4 -7.25 2.02 1.74
CA ASN A 4 -6.02 1.58 2.43
C ASN A 4 -6.34 0.97 3.80
N ALA A 5 -7.05 -0.16 3.81
CA ALA A 5 -7.32 -0.96 4.99
C ALA A 5 -7.33 -2.44 4.57
N ALA A 6 -6.66 -3.31 5.32
CA ALA A 6 -6.63 -4.75 5.05
C ALA A 6 -7.91 -5.48 5.52
N SER A 7 -8.65 -4.87 6.46
CA SER A 7 -9.91 -5.38 7.01
C SER A 7 -10.88 -4.22 7.25
N ASP A 8 -12.18 -4.52 7.30
CA ASP A 8 -13.26 -3.57 7.62
C ASP A 8 -13.18 -3.03 9.05
N ASP A 9 -12.46 -3.72 9.94
CA ASP A 9 -12.25 -3.27 11.33
C ASP A 9 -11.19 -2.17 11.44
N TRP A 10 -10.48 -1.87 10.34
CA TRP A 10 -9.42 -0.88 10.31
C TRP A 10 -9.80 0.33 9.45
N HIS A 11 -9.23 1.47 9.78
CA HIS A 11 -9.35 2.68 8.98
C HIS A 11 -8.02 3.44 8.95
N THR A 12 -7.80 4.16 7.84
CA THR A 12 -6.70 5.11 7.74
C THR A 12 -7.23 6.51 8.03
N THR A 13 -6.82 7.11 9.15
CA THR A 13 -7.29 8.43 9.62
C THR A 13 -6.56 9.58 8.95
N LYS A 14 -5.25 9.40 8.71
CA LYS A 14 -4.38 10.41 8.12
C LYS A 14 -3.41 9.77 7.15
N SER A 15 -3.08 10.48 6.08
CA SER A 15 -2.01 10.09 5.19
C SER A 15 -1.34 11.29 4.56
N SER A 16 -0.03 11.20 4.36
CA SER A 16 0.82 12.17 3.72
C SER A 16 1.73 11.45 2.74
N VAL A 17 1.91 12.00 1.54
CA VAL A 17 2.72 11.41 0.47
C VAL A 17 3.52 12.52 -0.22
N ASP A 18 4.84 12.44 -0.14
CA ASP A 18 5.77 13.24 -0.94
C ASP A 18 6.37 12.34 -2.04
N LEU A 19 5.70 12.28 -3.20
CA LEU A 19 6.02 11.33 -4.27
C LEU A 19 7.21 11.79 -5.12
N ARG A 20 8.42 11.64 -4.57
CA ARG A 20 9.70 11.88 -5.25
C ARG A 20 10.79 11.01 -4.62
N VAL A 21 11.90 10.81 -5.33
CA VAL A 21 13.07 10.13 -4.74
C VAL A 21 13.55 10.89 -3.50
N GLY A 22 13.70 10.19 -2.39
CA GLY A 22 14.00 10.75 -1.06
C GLY A 22 12.80 11.36 -0.33
N GLY A 23 11.62 11.40 -0.95
CA GLY A 23 10.38 11.85 -0.33
C GLY A 23 9.79 10.78 0.60
N ALA A 24 9.17 11.23 1.69
CA ALA A 24 8.56 10.34 2.67
C ALA A 24 7.05 10.18 2.46
N PHE A 25 6.53 9.02 2.84
CA PHE A 25 5.11 8.80 3.01
C PHE A 25 4.81 8.32 4.43
N SER A 26 3.59 8.57 4.89
CA SER A 26 3.09 8.07 6.16
C SER A 26 1.58 7.89 6.05
N SER A 27 1.08 6.75 6.51
CA SER A 27 -0.35 6.46 6.65
C SER A 27 -0.62 5.95 8.05
N ARG A 28 -1.47 6.68 8.79
CA ARG A 28 -1.90 6.33 10.14
C ARG A 28 -3.03 5.32 10.05
N MET A 29 -2.76 4.07 10.42
CA MET A 29 -3.71 2.97 10.39
C MET A 29 -4.16 2.64 11.82
N GLU A 30 -5.46 2.64 12.05
CA GLU A 30 -6.05 2.44 13.38
C GLU A 30 -7.20 1.44 13.31
N ALA A 31 -7.36 0.63 14.35
CA ALA A 31 -8.55 -0.16 14.56
C ALA A 31 -9.72 0.78 14.91
N LYS A 32 -10.89 0.55 14.32
CA LYS A 32 -12.08 1.42 14.49
C LYS A 32 -12.60 1.44 15.93
N ASP A 33 -12.27 0.42 16.72
CA ASP A 33 -12.57 0.34 18.15
C ASP A 33 -11.59 1.15 19.02
N GLY A 34 -10.55 1.74 18.42
CA GLY A 34 -9.53 2.53 19.10
C GLY A 34 -8.53 1.72 19.92
N SER A 35 -8.57 0.39 19.84
CA SER A 35 -7.72 -0.50 20.64
C SER A 35 -6.24 -0.45 20.25
N PHE A 36 -5.97 -0.23 18.96
CA PHE A 36 -4.62 -0.26 18.42
C PHE A 36 -4.47 0.66 17.21
N GLY A 37 -3.27 1.19 17.03
CA GLY A 37 -2.92 1.99 15.86
C GLY A 37 -1.42 2.03 15.61
N PHE A 38 -1.02 2.14 14.35
CA PHE A 38 0.36 2.26 13.94
C PHE A 38 0.51 3.19 12.73
N ASP A 39 1.69 3.75 12.57
CA ASP A 39 2.05 4.56 11.42
C ASP A 39 2.82 3.71 10.41
N PHE A 40 2.20 3.43 9.26
CA PHE A 40 2.89 2.85 8.12
C PHE A 40 3.61 3.96 7.36
N ALA A 41 4.90 4.12 7.62
CA ALA A 41 5.72 5.17 7.04
C ALA A 41 6.98 4.62 6.37
N GLY A 42 7.43 5.32 5.33
CA GLY A 42 8.60 4.92 4.56
C GLY A 42 9.12 6.06 3.68
N THR A 43 10.21 5.78 2.97
CA THR A 43 10.88 6.73 2.07
C THR A 43 10.98 6.12 0.68
N TYR A 44 10.59 6.87 -0.35
CA TYR A 44 10.73 6.46 -1.74
C TYR A 44 12.21 6.47 -2.14
N THR A 45 12.73 5.31 -2.50
CA THR A 45 14.11 5.13 -2.97
C THR A 45 14.21 5.25 -4.48
N ASN A 46 13.15 4.91 -5.20
CA ASN A 46 13.07 5.03 -6.66
C ASN A 46 11.64 5.35 -7.09
N VAL A 47 11.49 6.30 -8.02
CA VAL A 47 10.19 6.72 -8.54
C VAL A 47 10.31 6.86 -10.05
N VAL A 48 9.72 5.92 -10.78
CA VAL A 48 9.54 6.00 -12.24
C VAL A 48 8.07 6.20 -12.50
N THR A 49 7.72 7.40 -12.95
CA THR A 49 6.35 7.79 -13.23
C THR A 49 5.63 6.74 -14.09
N ASN A 50 4.51 6.25 -13.57
CA ASN A 50 3.62 5.28 -14.22
C ASN A 50 4.23 3.88 -14.49
N SER A 51 5.38 3.55 -13.89
CA SER A 51 6.03 2.26 -14.11
C SER A 51 6.48 1.58 -12.83
N LEU A 52 7.11 2.32 -11.90
CA LEU A 52 7.80 1.72 -10.76
C LEU A 52 7.78 2.68 -9.57
N LEU A 53 7.49 2.13 -8.39
CA LEU A 53 7.76 2.76 -7.11
C LEU A 53 8.56 1.79 -6.24
N GLU A 54 9.68 2.23 -5.70
CA GLU A 54 10.43 1.49 -4.68
C GLU A 54 10.53 2.36 -3.44
N TYR A 55 10.38 1.73 -2.28
CA TYR A 55 10.47 2.42 -1.00
C TYR A 55 10.99 1.51 0.11
N SER A 56 11.65 2.11 1.08
CA SER A 56 12.08 1.47 2.31
C SER A 56 11.17 1.87 3.48
N PHE A 57 10.86 0.93 4.36
CA PHE A 57 10.03 1.14 5.55
C PHE A 57 10.59 0.31 6.70
N GLY A 58 11.17 0.99 7.69
CA GLY A 58 11.98 0.32 8.73
C GLY A 58 13.24 -0.30 8.14
N ASP A 59 13.45 -1.58 8.42
CA ASP A 59 14.53 -2.43 7.92
C ASP A 59 14.16 -3.20 6.63
N ARG A 60 12.97 -2.96 6.09
CA ARG A 60 12.41 -3.66 4.93
C ARG A 60 12.29 -2.75 3.72
N SER A 61 12.21 -3.38 2.55
CA SER A 61 11.94 -2.72 1.28
C SER A 61 10.70 -3.29 0.60
N ALA A 62 10.07 -2.46 -0.23
CA ALA A 62 9.00 -2.88 -1.12
C ALA A 62 9.13 -2.20 -2.48
N ARG A 63 8.68 -2.94 -3.49
CA ARG A 63 8.68 -2.58 -4.90
C ARG A 63 7.28 -2.75 -5.45
N VAL A 64 6.81 -1.75 -6.19
CA VAL A 64 5.51 -1.73 -6.84
C VAL A 64 5.72 -1.52 -8.33
N ASP A 65 5.40 -2.54 -9.12
CA ASP A 65 5.46 -2.49 -10.57
C ASP A 65 4.06 -2.26 -11.16
N PHE A 66 4.01 -1.36 -12.14
CA PHE A 66 2.83 -1.06 -12.94
C PHE A 66 3.09 -1.52 -14.39
N THR A 67 2.54 -2.66 -14.77
CA THR A 67 2.69 -3.20 -16.12
C THR A 67 1.40 -3.05 -16.91
N LYS A 68 1.45 -2.44 -18.10
CA LYS A 68 0.32 -2.41 -19.02
C LYS A 68 -0.01 -3.83 -19.50
N ALA A 69 -1.28 -4.19 -19.43
CA ALA A 69 -1.84 -5.45 -19.91
C ALA A 69 -3.01 -5.15 -20.88
N PRO A 70 -3.44 -6.11 -21.73
CA PRO A 70 -4.52 -5.89 -22.69
C PRO A 70 -5.84 -5.41 -22.05
N ASP A 71 -6.11 -5.80 -20.82
CA ASP A 71 -7.33 -5.52 -20.04
C ASP A 71 -7.16 -4.42 -18.99
N GLY A 72 -5.98 -3.79 -18.90
CA GLY A 72 -5.73 -2.70 -17.95
C GLY A 72 -4.27 -2.58 -17.49
N VAL A 73 -4.08 -2.34 -16.20
CA VAL A 73 -2.75 -2.26 -15.58
C VAL A 73 -2.66 -3.33 -14.51
N LYS A 74 -1.66 -4.21 -14.64
CA LYS A 74 -1.29 -5.14 -13.59
C LYS A 74 -0.42 -4.41 -12.57
N VAL A 75 -0.89 -4.37 -11.33
CA VAL A 75 -0.14 -3.85 -10.19
C VAL A 75 0.43 -5.03 -9.43
N ARG A 76 1.76 -5.08 -9.28
CA ARG A 76 2.46 -6.12 -8.51
C ARG A 76 3.21 -5.46 -7.37
N VAL A 77 3.07 -6.01 -6.16
CA VAL A 77 3.85 -5.60 -5.00
C VAL A 77 4.77 -6.74 -4.61
N GLU A 78 6.07 -6.45 -4.53
CA GLU A 78 7.09 -7.30 -3.93
C GLU A 78 7.55 -6.60 -2.64
N PHE A 79 7.72 -7.34 -1.55
CA PHE A 79 8.14 -6.76 -0.28
C PHE A 79 8.93 -7.78 0.53
N ASP A 80 9.83 -7.29 1.38
CA ASP A 80 10.53 -8.12 2.35
C ASP A 80 9.56 -8.50 3.46
N ALA A 81 9.32 -9.80 3.66
CA ALA A 81 8.48 -10.28 4.75
C ALA A 81 9.20 -10.11 6.10
N GLU A 82 8.45 -9.75 7.14
CA GLU A 82 9.00 -9.79 8.51
C GLU A 82 8.94 -11.19 9.11
N ALA A 83 9.77 -11.45 10.11
CA ALA A 83 9.82 -12.74 10.80
C ALA A 83 8.69 -12.96 11.83
N THR A 84 7.95 -11.90 12.18
CA THR A 84 6.97 -11.91 13.28
C THR A 84 5.63 -12.56 12.91
N HIS A 85 5.19 -12.39 11.66
CA HIS A 85 3.92 -12.93 11.16
C HIS A 85 4.16 -13.97 10.06
N SER A 86 3.21 -14.89 9.83
CA SER A 86 3.38 -15.86 8.75
C SER A 86 3.36 -15.19 7.38
N ILE A 87 4.09 -15.76 6.41
CA ILE A 87 4.15 -15.25 5.03
C ILE A 87 2.74 -15.18 4.43
N GLU A 88 1.90 -16.18 4.69
CA GLU A 88 0.51 -16.23 4.21
C GLU A 88 -0.35 -15.09 4.77
N GLN A 89 -0.20 -14.76 6.06
CA GLN A 89 -0.91 -13.64 6.68
C GLN A 89 -0.50 -12.30 6.06
N GLN A 90 0.81 -12.11 5.89
CA GLN A 90 1.35 -10.89 5.28
C GLN A 90 0.87 -10.76 3.83
N GLN A 91 0.99 -11.81 3.03
CA GLN A 91 0.52 -11.83 1.64
C GLN A 91 -0.99 -11.57 1.55
N GLY A 92 -1.78 -12.18 2.42
CA GLY A 92 -3.24 -11.97 2.48
C GLY A 92 -3.61 -10.52 2.77
N GLY A 93 -2.93 -9.89 3.74
CA GLY A 93 -3.13 -8.47 4.07
C GLY A 93 -2.82 -7.53 2.90
N TRP A 94 -1.68 -7.72 2.23
CA TRP A 94 -1.30 -6.93 1.05
C TRP A 94 -2.28 -7.15 -0.12
N GLN A 95 -2.69 -8.39 -0.36
CA GLN A 95 -3.65 -8.70 -1.41
C GLN A 95 -5.02 -8.06 -1.16
N ALA A 96 -5.47 -8.00 0.10
CA ALA A 96 -6.70 -7.31 0.47
C ALA A 96 -6.63 -5.81 0.16
N ILE A 97 -5.51 -5.15 0.47
CA ILE A 97 -5.28 -3.74 0.14
C ILE A 97 -5.30 -3.52 -1.38
N LEU A 98 -4.65 -4.40 -2.16
CA LEU A 98 -4.65 -4.30 -3.63
C LEU A 98 -6.05 -4.50 -4.21
N ASN A 99 -6.84 -5.42 -3.67
CA ASN A 99 -8.23 -5.63 -4.08
C ASN A 99 -9.09 -4.38 -3.77
N ASN A 100 -8.87 -3.74 -2.62
CA ASN A 100 -9.54 -2.49 -2.26
C ASN A 100 -9.14 -1.33 -3.17
N PHE A 101 -7.86 -1.23 -3.51
CA PHE A 101 -7.36 -0.23 -4.46
C PHE A 101 -7.98 -0.42 -5.85
N LYS A 102 -8.02 -1.66 -6.37
CA LYS A 102 -8.68 -1.98 -7.65
C LYS A 102 -10.13 -1.52 -7.65
N ARG A 103 -10.91 -1.93 -6.64
CA ARG A 103 -12.33 -1.52 -6.50
C ARG A 103 -12.51 -0.01 -6.46
N HIS A 104 -11.65 0.71 -5.73
CA HIS A 104 -11.69 2.16 -5.61
C HIS A 104 -11.36 2.90 -6.92
N VAL A 105 -10.41 2.39 -7.71
CA VAL A 105 -10.04 2.98 -9.00
C VAL A 105 -11.11 2.69 -10.05
N GLU A 106 -11.67 1.48 -10.06
CA GLU A 106 -12.71 1.09 -11.02
C GLU A 106 -14.03 1.83 -10.76
N SER A 107 -14.40 2.09 -9.51
CA SER A 107 -15.60 2.89 -9.21
C SER A 107 -15.47 4.35 -9.63
N ARG A 108 -14.25 4.90 -9.70
CA ARG A 108 -13.98 6.26 -10.22
C ARG A 108 -14.00 6.37 -11.74
N LYS A 109 -13.99 5.25 -12.48
CA LYS A 109 -14.12 5.26 -13.95
C LYS A 109 -15.57 5.41 -14.44
N GLN A 110 -16.56 5.30 -13.54
CA GLN A 110 -17.98 5.45 -13.86
C GLN A 110 -18.51 6.89 -13.68
N SER A 111 -17.65 7.91 -13.78
CA SER A 111 -18.02 9.33 -13.68
C SER A 111 -17.73 10.08 -14.98
#